data_AF-A0A4V2UX60-F1
#
_entry.id   AF-A0A4V2UX60-F1
#
_cell.length_a   1.000
_cell.length_b   1.000
_cell.length_c   1.000
_cell.angle_alpha   90.00
_cell.angle_beta   90.00
_cell.angle_gamma   90.00
#
_symmetry.space_group_name_H-M   'P 1'
#
loop_
_entity.id
_entity.type
_entity.pdbx_description
1 polymer ?
#
loop_
_entity_poly.entity_id
_entity_poly.type
_entity_poly.pdbx_seq_one_letter_code
_entity_poly.pdbx_strand_id
1 'polypeptide(L)' 'MAFAPGMIVQLKSGSPPLTVVAVDGDRVEIVWFAEDVAEFRTQTLPAIALDELEVEEFDLEDGEEEEGDEDEDEDEDKH' A
#
# COMPACT_ATOMS: atom_id res chain seq x y z
N MET A 1 -8.60 -19.07 -10.40
CA MET A 1 -7.62 -18.03 -10.79
C MET A 1 -6.24 -18.52 -10.38
N ALA A 2 -5.22 -18.22 -11.17
CA ALA A 2 -3.83 -18.54 -10.85
C ALA A 2 -3.15 -17.29 -10.29
N PHE A 3 -2.50 -17.39 -9.14
CA PHE A 3 -1.72 -16.29 -8.59
C PHE A 3 -0.43 -16.09 -9.39
N ALA A 4 0.09 -14.87 -9.39
CA ALA A 4 1.34 -14.49 -10.02
C ALA A 4 2.11 -13.48 -9.13
N PRO A 5 3.45 -13.44 -9.22
CA PRO A 5 4.23 -12.42 -8.53
C PRO A 5 3.76 -11.00 -8.87
N GLY A 6 3.70 -10.13 -7.86
CA GLY A 6 3.24 -8.75 -7.95
C GLY A 6 1.75 -8.56 -7.66
N MET A 7 0.94 -9.63 -7.65
CA MET A 7 -0.47 -9.53 -7.27
C MET A 7 -0.63 -9.17 -5.79
N ILE A 8 -1.64 -8.34 -5.50
CA ILE A 8 -2.09 -8.08 -4.14
C ILE A 8 -3.17 -9.09 -3.77
N VAL A 9 -3.01 -9.72 -2.61
CA VAL A 9 -3.90 -10.76 -2.10
C VAL A 9 -4.21 -10.53 -0.64
N GLN A 10 -5.25 -11.18 -0.15
CA GLN A 10 -5.64 -11.18 1.25
C GLN A 10 -5.98 -12.60 1.69
N LEU A 11 -5.70 -12.94 2.95
CA LEU A 11 -6.30 -14.13 3.55
C LEU A 11 -7.82 -13.99 3.57
N LYS A 12 -8.54 -15.07 3.26
CA LYS A 12 -10.01 -15.16 3.39
C LYS A 12 -10.54 -14.82 4.78
N SER A 13 -9.68 -14.90 5.81
CA SER A 13 -10.00 -14.51 7.18
C SER A 13 -9.82 -13.01 7.46
N GLY A 14 -9.34 -12.21 6.51
CA GLY A 14 -9.15 -10.77 6.62
C GLY A 14 -7.77 -10.33 7.14
N SER A 15 -6.68 -10.77 6.52
CA SER A 15 -5.33 -10.22 6.80
C SER A 15 -5.20 -8.78 6.29
N PRO A 16 -4.12 -8.05 6.63
CA PRO A 16 -3.68 -6.94 5.79
C PRO A 16 -3.45 -7.38 4.33
N PRO A 17 -3.38 -6.44 3.37
CA PRO A 17 -2.93 -6.73 2.01
C PRO A 17 -1.53 -7.33 1.98
N LEU A 18 -1.34 -8.35 1.15
CA LEU A 18 -0.09 -9.11 1.02
C LEU A 18 0.33 -9.08 -0.44
N THR A 19 1.64 -9.03 -0.71
CA THR A 19 2.17 -9.09 -2.08
C THR A 19 2.66 -10.50 -2.39
N VAL A 20 2.23 -11.09 -3.50
CA VAL A 20 2.75 -12.37 -3.99
C VAL A 20 4.17 -12.19 -4.53
N VAL A 21 5.12 -13.01 -4.09
CA VAL A 21 6.52 -12.98 -4.58
C VAL A 21 6.89 -14.21 -5.40
N ALA A 22 6.26 -15.36 -5.13
CA ALA A 22 6.47 -16.59 -5.88
C ALA A 22 5.25 -17.52 -5.78
N VAL A 23 5.09 -18.40 -6.77
CA VAL A 23 4.03 -19.43 -6.80
C VAL A 23 4.66 -20.76 -7.22
N ASP A 24 4.43 -21.79 -6.41
CA ASP A 24 4.86 -23.17 -6.66
C ASP A 24 3.67 -24.12 -6.45
N GLY A 25 3.05 -24.54 -7.55
CA GLY A 25 1.86 -25.39 -7.52
C GLY A 25 0.68 -24.71 -6.80
N ASP A 26 0.26 -25.29 -5.68
CA ASP A 26 -0.82 -24.79 -4.83
C ASP A 26 -0.32 -23.94 -3.65
N ARG A 27 0.97 -23.59 -3.64
CA ARG A 27 1.61 -22.79 -2.59
C ARG A 27 2.00 -21.43 -3.15
N VAL A 28 1.71 -20.39 -2.39
CA VAL A 28 1.97 -18.99 -2.72
C VAL A 28 2.87 -18.42 -1.63
N GLU A 29 4.03 -17.92 -2.02
CA GLU A 29 4.88 -17.14 -1.13
C GLU A 29 4.47 -15.68 -1.20
N ILE A 30 4.25 -15.09 -0.03
CA ILE A 30 3.84 -13.70 0.13
C ILE A 30 4.87 -12.92 0.95
N VAL A 31 4.85 -11.60 0.78
CA VAL A 31 5.56 -10.62 1.62
C VAL A 31 4.59 -9.54 2.07
N TRP A 32 4.79 -9.05 3.30
CA TRP A 32 4.13 -7.85 3.82
C TRP A 32 5.04 -7.14 4.82
N PHE A 33 4.77 -5.87 5.06
CA PHE A 33 5.42 -5.12 6.14
C PHE A 33 4.63 -5.34 7.43
N ALA A 34 5.25 -5.96 8.44
CA ALA A 34 4.65 -6.19 9.74
C ALA A 34 4.92 -4.98 10.65
N GLU A 35 3.96 -4.06 10.73
CA GLU A 35 4.10 -2.79 11.46
C GLU A 35 4.48 -2.97 12.93
N ASP A 36 3.91 -3.97 13.60
CA ASP A 36 4.18 -4.26 15.03
C ASP A 36 5.66 -4.51 15.34
N VAL A 37 6.41 -4.97 14.35
CA VAL A 37 7.84 -5.30 14.47
C VAL A 37 8.72 -4.49 13.52
N ALA A 38 8.14 -3.57 12.73
CA ALA A 38 8.80 -2.74 11.74
C ALA A 38 9.72 -3.51 10.76
N GLU A 39 9.30 -4.69 10.31
CA GLU A 39 10.09 -5.57 9.45
C GLU A 39 9.24 -6.14 8.29
N PHE A 40 9.89 -6.44 7.17
CA PHE A 40 9.28 -7.29 6.15
C PHE A 40 9.23 -8.74 6.62
N ARG A 41 8.05 -9.35 6.51
CA ARG A 41 7.82 -10.77 6.81
C ARG A 41 7.40 -11.50 5.55
N THR A 42 7.79 -12.76 5.46
CA THR A 42 7.37 -13.65 4.38
C THR A 42 6.73 -14.91 4.94
N GLN A 43 5.81 -15.48 4.16
CA GLN A 43 5.18 -16.76 4.49
C GLN A 43 4.72 -17.48 3.24
N THR A 44 4.80 -18.82 3.26
CA THR A 44 4.19 -19.67 2.23
C THR A 44 2.82 -20.15 2.70
N LEU A 45 1.79 -19.85 1.93
CA LEU A 45 0.40 -20.18 2.22
C LEU A 45 -0.21 -21.01 1.09
N PRO A 46 -1.22 -21.85 1.38
CA PRO A 46 -1.95 -22.54 0.32
C PRO A 46 -2.82 -21.55 -0.44
N ALA A 47 -2.84 -21.65 -1.77
CA ALA A 47 -3.60 -20.79 -2.68
C ALA A 47 -5.09 -20.72 -2.32
N ILE A 48 -5.67 -21.81 -1.81
CA ILE A 48 -7.08 -21.86 -1.41
C ILE A 48 -7.44 -20.90 -0.26
N ALA A 49 -6.46 -20.46 0.53
CA ALA A 49 -6.67 -19.55 1.65
C ALA A 49 -6.63 -18.06 1.26
N LEU A 50 -6.29 -17.75 0.01
CA LEU A 50 -6.10 -16.39 -0.48
C LEU A 50 -7.24 -16.00 -1.44
N ASP A 51 -7.60 -14.73 -1.41
CA ASP A 51 -8.38 -14.05 -2.45
C ASP A 51 -7.52 -12.94 -3.07
N GLU A 52 -7.69 -12.74 -4.38
CA GLU A 52 -7.11 -11.58 -5.08
C GLU A 52 -7.81 -10.31 -4.62
N LEU A 53 -7.02 -9.30 -4.26
CA LEU A 53 -7.51 -8.00 -3.85
C LEU A 53 -7.23 -7.01 -4.99
N GLU A 54 -8.28 -6.61 -5.70
CA GLU A 54 -8.21 -5.46 -6.61
C GLU A 54 -8.03 -4.20 -5.76
N VAL A 55 -6.80 -3.72 -5.69
CA VAL A 55 -6.53 -2.39 -5.16
C VAL A 55 -6.72 -1.46 -6.35
N GLU A 56 -7.75 -0.62 -6.32
CA GLU A 56 -7.83 0.49 -7.26
C GLU A 56 -6.51 1.24 -7.17
N GLU A 57 -5.82 1.41 -8.30
CA GLU A 57 -4.66 2.31 -8.37
C GLU A 57 -5.12 3.61 -7.72
N PHE A 58 -4.55 3.92 -6.54
CA PHE A 58 -4.73 5.23 -5.95
C PHE A 58 -4.34 6.19 -7.05
N ASP A 59 -5.31 6.94 -7.54
CA ASP A 59 -5.11 8.06 -8.45
C ASP A 59 -4.11 8.96 -7.74
N LEU A 60 -2.83 8.77 -8.06
CA LEU A 60 -1.77 9.69 -7.70
C LEU A 60 -2.07 10.91 -8.57
N GLU A 61 -3.05 11.70 -8.14
CA GLU A 61 -3.24 13.07 -8.58
C GLU A 61 -1.99 13.82 -8.10
N ASP A 62 -0.94 13.67 -8.92
CA ASP A 62 0.35 14.31 -8.80
C ASP A 62 0.17 15.78 -9.12
N GLY A 63 0.11 16.60 -8.07
CA GLY A 63 0.55 17.99 -8.10
C GLY A 63 -0.41 19.03 -8.68
N GLU A 64 -0.14 20.27 -8.26
CA GLU A 64 -0.76 21.56 -8.66
C GLU A 64 -2.02 21.90 -7.81
N GLU A 65 -2.05 22.93 -6.94
CA GLU A 65 -1.35 24.22 -6.93
C GLU A 65 -1.17 24.72 -5.48
N GLU A 66 0.07 24.94 -5.02
CA GLU A 66 0.31 26.03 -4.07
C GLU A 66 0.20 27.34 -4.85
N GLU A 67 -0.99 27.93 -4.87
CA GLU A 67 -1.16 29.32 -5.24
C GLU A 67 -0.55 30.18 -4.12
N GLY A 68 0.68 30.63 -4.36
CA GLY A 68 1.27 31.75 -3.65
C GLY A 68 0.67 33.07 -4.11
N ASP A 69 0.48 33.99 -3.16
CA ASP A 69 0.93 35.39 -3.19
C ASP A 69 0.43 36.03 -1.89
N GLU A 70 1.32 36.39 -0.97
CA GLU A 70 1.92 37.73 -0.86
C GLU A 70 0.86 38.80 -0.54
N ASP A 71 0.90 39.30 0.71
CA ASP A 71 0.99 40.75 0.91
C ASP A 71 1.45 41.05 2.35
N GLU A 72 2.64 41.63 2.41
CA GLU A 72 3.21 42.35 3.53
C GLU A 72 2.27 43.47 3.97
N ASP A 73 2.03 43.63 5.27
CA ASP A 73 1.71 44.94 5.84
C ASP A 73 2.31 45.02 7.25
N GLU A 74 3.60 45.31 7.25
CA GLU A 74 4.37 45.81 8.38
C GLU A 74 4.03 47.30 8.56
N ASP A 75 2.97 47.62 9.30
CA ASP A 75 2.72 49.00 9.76
C ASP A 75 2.78 49.09 11.29
N GLU A 76 4.01 49.26 11.75
CA GLU A 76 4.37 49.84 13.03
C GLU A 76 4.04 51.35 13.00
N ASP A 77 2.93 51.79 13.63
CA ASP A 77 2.85 53.20 14.05
C ASP A 77 1.97 53.43 15.31
N LYS A 78 2.69 53.58 16.44
CA LYS A 78 2.52 54.56 17.52
C LYS A 78 1.14 55.20 17.75
N HIS A 79 0.52 54.94 18.92
CA HIS A 79 0.46 55.85 20.09
C HIS A 79 -0.33 55.24 21.25
#